data_AF-A0A377D7E8-F1
#
_entry.id   AF-A0A377D7E8-F1
#
_cell.length_a   1.000
_cell.length_b   1.000
_cell.length_c   1.000
_cell.angle_alpha   90.00
_cell.angle_beta   90.00
_cell.angle_gamma   90.00
#
_symmetry.space_group_name_H-M   'P 1'
#
loop_
_entity.id
_entity.type
_entity.pdbx_description
1 polymer ?
#
loop_
_entity_poly.entity_id
_entity_poly.type
_entity_poly.pdbx_seq_one_letter_code
_entity_poly.pdbx_strand_id
1 'polypeptide(L)'
;MEPSILKNTISSCVNIFRHNGFDDFELLILDNASTDNSVDVIHDVLGGLPFVETTFIKSKVNHGFAKGCNILSKIAKREILYFLNNDTMSLDASEFIGLIRAGRF
;
A
#
# COMPACT_ATOMS: atom_id res chain seq x y z
N MET A 1 15.43 -5.72 -0.96
CA MET A 1 15.17 -4.32 -1.34
C MET A 1 15.93 -3.41 -0.39
N GLU A 2 16.36 -2.23 -0.84
CA GLU A 2 16.97 -1.26 0.07
C GLU A 2 15.89 -0.77 1.07
N PRO A 3 16.11 -0.88 2.40
CA PRO A 3 15.11 -0.53 3.41
C PRO A 3 14.47 0.85 3.25
N SER A 4 15.24 1.84 2.78
CA SER A 4 14.74 3.21 2.58
C SER A 4 13.71 3.30 1.46
N ILE A 5 13.84 2.48 0.40
CA ILE A 5 12.93 2.50 -0.74
C ILE A 5 11.54 2.05 -0.29
N LEU A 6 11.44 0.91 0.39
CA LEU A 6 10.16 0.38 0.86
C LEU A 6 9.45 1.36 1.79
N LYS A 7 10.21 1.94 2.73
CA LYS A 7 9.70 2.98 3.64
C LYS A 7 9.17 4.19 2.87
N ASN A 8 9.94 4.69 1.91
CA ASN A 8 9.56 5.84 1.11
C ASN A 8 8.35 5.53 0.21
N THR A 9 8.24 4.33 -0.33
CA THR A 9 7.08 3.88 -1.10
C THR A 9 5.81 3.94 -0.27
N ILE A 10 5.79 3.31 0.89
CA ILE A 10 4.61 3.27 1.77
C ILE A 10 4.26 4.70 2.24
N SER A 11 5.24 5.44 2.77
CA SER A 11 5.02 6.78 3.30
C SER A 11 4.59 7.77 2.23
N SER A 12 5.20 7.75 1.03
CA SER A 12 4.82 8.66 -0.06
C SER A 12 3.40 8.38 -0.56
N CYS A 13 3.01 7.11 -0.69
CA CYS A 13 1.66 6.73 -1.09
C CYS A 13 0.63 7.22 -0.07
N VAL A 14 0.83 6.95 1.21
CA VAL A 14 -0.11 7.36 2.26
C VAL A 14 -0.19 8.89 2.34
N ASN A 15 0.95 9.58 2.26
CA ASN A 15 1.00 11.03 2.34
C ASN A 15 0.30 11.70 1.15
N ILE A 16 0.46 11.19 -0.08
CA ILE A 16 -0.12 11.86 -1.25
C ILE A 16 -1.66 11.78 -1.25
N PHE A 17 -2.24 10.65 -0.82
CA PHE A 17 -3.69 10.52 -0.70
C PHE A 17 -4.25 11.46 0.37
N ARG A 18 -3.60 11.50 1.54
CA ARG A 18 -3.99 12.41 2.64
C ARG A 18 -3.83 13.87 2.27
N HIS A 19 -2.71 14.23 1.62
CA HIS A 19 -2.46 15.60 1.17
C HIS A 19 -3.55 16.10 0.21
N ASN A 20 -4.11 15.19 -0.60
CA ASN A 20 -5.22 15.48 -1.50
C ASN A 20 -6.61 15.39 -0.82
N GLY A 21 -6.66 15.22 0.50
CA GLY A 21 -7.91 15.14 1.28
C GLY A 21 -8.70 13.86 1.01
N PHE A 22 -8.02 12.75 0.70
CA PHE A 22 -8.63 11.44 0.53
C PHE A 22 -8.21 10.54 1.69
N ASP A 23 -9.04 10.52 2.74
CA ASP A 23 -8.76 9.76 3.98
C ASP A 23 -9.49 8.41 4.04
N ASP A 24 -10.51 8.17 3.20
CA ASP A 24 -11.24 6.90 3.15
C ASP A 24 -10.53 5.86 2.28
N PHE A 25 -9.42 5.36 2.78
CA PHE A 25 -8.71 4.23 2.20
C PHE A 25 -8.16 3.31 3.29
N GLU A 26 -7.86 2.09 2.88
CA GLU A 26 -7.12 1.12 3.68
C GLU A 26 -5.81 0.75 2.98
N LEU A 27 -4.82 0.33 3.76
CA LEU A 27 -3.53 -0.12 3.26
C LEU A 27 -3.37 -1.62 3.48
N LEU A 28 -3.27 -2.35 2.39
CA LEU A 28 -3.10 -3.80 2.39
C LEU A 28 -1.68 -4.15 1.95
N ILE A 29 -0.91 -4.84 2.80
CA ILE A 29 0.47 -5.24 2.51
C ILE A 29 0.62 -6.75 2.70
N LEU A 30 1.18 -7.41 1.69
CA LEU A 30 1.60 -8.80 1.76
C LEU A 30 3.12 -8.86 1.68
N ASP A 31 3.78 -9.26 2.76
CA ASP A 31 5.16 -9.73 2.68
C ASP A 31 5.18 -11.11 2.00
N ASN A 32 5.86 -11.20 0.86
CA ASN A 32 5.80 -12.35 -0.03
C ASN A 32 6.99 -13.29 0.19
N ALA A 33 7.24 -13.63 1.46
CA ALA A 33 8.41 -14.39 1.94
C ALA A 33 9.74 -13.66 1.69
N SER A 34 9.83 -12.40 2.11
CA SER A 34 11.11 -11.67 2.06
C SER A 34 12.13 -12.31 2.99
N THR A 35 13.39 -12.33 2.55
CA THR A 35 14.55 -12.85 3.32
C THR A 35 15.43 -11.74 3.88
N ASP A 36 15.04 -10.49 3.69
CA ASP A 36 15.73 -9.30 4.18
C ASP A 36 14.92 -8.62 5.29
N ASN A 37 15.30 -7.39 5.65
CA ASN A 37 14.68 -6.64 6.73
C ASN A 37 13.31 -6.02 6.38
N SER A 38 12.67 -6.40 5.27
CA SER A 38 11.43 -5.77 4.80
C SER A 38 10.30 -5.81 5.83
N VAL A 39 10.17 -6.91 6.58
CA VAL A 39 9.12 -7.06 7.59
C VAL A 39 9.27 -6.04 8.72
N ASP A 40 10.49 -5.83 9.20
CA ASP A 40 10.76 -4.87 10.28
C ASP A 40 10.53 -3.44 9.81
N VAL A 41 10.91 -3.12 8.57
CA VAL A 41 10.62 -1.82 7.93
C VAL A 41 9.11 -1.58 7.81
N ILE A 42 8.36 -2.60 7.38
CA ILE A 42 6.89 -2.51 7.29
C ILE A 42 6.30 -2.24 8.68
N HIS A 43 6.74 -2.97 9.71
CA HIS A 43 6.25 -2.75 11.07
C HIS A 43 6.56 -1.34 11.60
N ASP A 44 7.78 -0.82 11.39
CA ASP A 44 8.16 0.54 11.78
C ASP A 44 7.25 1.58 11.12
N VAL A 45 7.05 1.48 9.80
CA VAL A 45 6.25 2.44 9.05
C VAL A 45 4.78 2.37 9.42
N LEU A 46 4.21 1.17 9.54
CA LEU A 46 2.80 1.00 9.94
C LEU A 46 2.54 1.51 11.36
N GLY A 47 3.51 1.38 12.27
CA GLY A 47 3.43 1.96 13.62
C GLY A 47 3.30 3.48 13.62
N GLY A 48 3.81 4.16 12.58
CA GLY A 48 3.67 5.60 12.38
C GLY A 48 2.36 6.05 11.72
N LEU A 49 1.47 5.13 11.36
CA LEU A 49 0.23 5.39 10.61
C LEU A 49 -1.05 4.98 11.37
N PRO A 50 -1.25 5.39 12.64
CA PRO A 50 -2.39 4.95 13.46
C PRO A 50 -3.76 5.43 12.93
N PHE A 51 -3.76 6.34 11.97
CA PHE A 51 -4.94 6.95 11.35
C PHE A 51 -5.37 6.26 10.03
N VAL A 52 -4.61 5.27 9.54
CA VAL A 52 -4.97 4.47 8.36
C VAL A 52 -5.35 3.07 8.80
N GLU A 53 -6.45 2.56 8.29
CA GLU A 53 -6.79 1.14 8.46
C GLU A 53 -5.76 0.29 7.71
N THR A 54 -5.04 -0.59 8.42
CA THR A 54 -3.94 -1.38 7.83
C THR A 54 -4.17 -2.87 8.02
N THR A 55 -3.89 -3.65 6.99
CA THR A 55 -3.79 -5.11 7.08
C THR A 55 -2.44 -5.55 6.55
N PHE A 56 -1.68 -6.24 7.40
CA PHE A 56 -0.39 -6.83 7.05
C PHE A 56 -0.47 -8.35 7.12
N ILE A 57 -0.05 -9.02 6.05
CA ILE A 57 0.08 -10.48 5.98
C ILE A 57 1.53 -10.83 5.73
N LYS A 58 2.12 -11.63 6.63
CA LYS A 58 3.43 -12.24 6.42
C LYS A 58 3.28 -13.64 5.83
N SER A 59 3.61 -13.81 4.55
CA SER A 59 3.60 -15.12 3.92
C SER A 59 4.89 -15.89 4.21
N LYS A 60 4.75 -17.21 4.40
CA LYS A 60 5.89 -18.13 4.50
C LYS A 60 6.41 -18.58 3.14
N VAL A 61 5.68 -18.32 2.06
CA VAL A 61 6.03 -18.74 0.70
C VAL A 61 5.87 -17.57 -0.27
N ASN A 62 6.75 -17.50 -1.26
CA ASN A 62 6.63 -16.54 -2.35
C ASN A 62 5.55 -17.02 -3.33
N HIS A 63 4.45 -16.29 -3.41
CA HIS A 63 3.31 -16.58 -4.28
C HIS A 63 3.47 -16.06 -5.71
N GLY A 64 4.52 -15.28 -6.00
CA GLY A 64 4.61 -14.44 -7.18
C GLY A 64 3.70 -13.20 -7.11
N PHE A 65 3.94 -12.23 -7.98
CA PHE A 65 3.30 -10.91 -7.97
C PHE A 65 1.77 -10.97 -8.08
N ALA A 66 1.26 -11.51 -9.20
CA ALA A 66 -0.18 -11.52 -9.48
C ALA A 66 -1.00 -12.27 -8.42
N LYS A 67 -0.49 -13.40 -7.93
CA LYS A 67 -1.17 -14.15 -6.87
C LYS A 67 -1.16 -13.40 -5.54
N GLY A 68 -0.08 -12.69 -5.22
CA GLY A 68 -0.02 -11.81 -4.05
C GLY A 68 -1.09 -10.71 -4.10
N CYS A 69 -1.20 -10.01 -5.23
CA CYS A 69 -2.26 -9.04 -5.50
C CYS A 69 -3.67 -9.65 -5.33
N ASN A 70 -3.89 -10.86 -5.88
CA ASN A 70 -5.17 -11.56 -5.80
C ASN A 70 -5.53 -12.03 -4.38
N ILE A 71 -4.55 -12.23 -3.49
CA ILE A 71 -4.81 -12.55 -2.08
C ILE A 71 -5.35 -11.30 -1.37
N LEU A 72 -4.70 -10.14 -1.58
CA LEU A 72 -5.11 -8.88 -0.97
C LEU A 72 -6.44 -8.38 -1.51
N SER A 73 -6.70 -8.50 -2.81
CA SER A 73 -7.96 -8.03 -3.41
C SER A 73 -9.20 -8.73 -2.86
N LYS A 74 -9.08 -10.00 -2.43
CA LYS A 74 -10.18 -10.77 -1.84
C LYS A 74 -10.57 -10.34 -0.44
N ILE A 75 -9.70 -9.63 0.26
CA ILE A 75 -9.94 -9.15 1.63
C ILE A 75 -10.15 -7.63 1.68
N ALA A 76 -9.96 -6.94 0.55
CA ALA A 76 -10.21 -5.52 0.44
C ALA A 76 -11.69 -5.21 0.71
N LYS A 77 -11.92 -4.12 1.43
CA LYS A 77 -13.24 -3.64 1.85
C LYS A 77 -13.73 -2.49 0.99
N ARG A 78 -12.82 -1.82 0.25
CA ARG A 78 -13.13 -0.73 -0.68
C ARG A 78 -13.39 -1.26 -2.10
N GLU A 79 -14.19 -0.50 -2.85
CA GLU A 79 -14.60 -0.85 -4.22
C GLU A 79 -13.46 -0.67 -5.24
N ILE A 80 -12.65 0.37 -5.05
CA ILE A 80 -11.54 0.70 -5.95
C ILE A 80 -10.24 0.11 -5.38
N LEU A 81 -9.54 -0.66 -6.21
CA LEU A 81 -8.23 -1.22 -5.88
C LEU A 81 -7.13 -0.42 -6.57
N TYR A 82 -6.21 0.13 -5.77
CA TYR A 82 -5.01 0.80 -6.23
C TYR A 82 -3.79 -0.09 -5.98
N PHE A 83 -3.17 -0.59 -7.05
CA PHE A 83 -1.97 -1.43 -6.95
C PHE A 83 -0.72 -0.57 -7.09
N LEU A 84 0.22 -0.74 -6.16
CA LEU A 84 1.50 -0.03 -6.14
C LEU A 84 2.64 -1.04 -6.00
N ASN A 85 3.66 -0.93 -6.84
CA ASN A 85 4.88 -1.71 -6.66
C ASN A 85 5.67 -1.17 -5.46
N ASN A 86 6.35 -2.07 -4.74
CA ASN A 86 7.04 -1.76 -3.50
C ASN A 86 8.33 -0.94 -3.66
N ASP A 87 8.71 -0.62 -4.90
CA ASP A 87 9.84 0.22 -5.31
C ASP A 87 9.42 1.53 -5.98
N THR A 88 8.14 1.93 -5.87
CA THR A 88 7.60 3.13 -6.49
C THR A 88 7.49 4.28 -5.51
N MET A 89 7.81 5.51 -5.93
CA MET A 89 7.55 6.72 -5.15
C MET A 89 6.34 7.46 -5.73
N SER A 90 5.33 7.72 -4.90
CA SER A 90 4.13 8.44 -5.34
C SER A 90 4.40 9.95 -5.30
N LEU A 91 4.34 10.60 -6.45
CA LEU A 91 4.60 12.04 -6.59
C LEU A 91 3.31 12.87 -6.62
N ASP A 92 2.27 12.33 -7.27
CA ASP A 92 0.96 12.95 -7.34
C ASP A 92 -0.14 11.87 -7.46
N ALA A 93 -1.31 12.15 -6.90
CA ALA A 93 -2.53 11.35 -7.00
C ALA A 93 -3.77 12.22 -7.31
N SER A 94 -3.59 13.52 -7.57
CA SER A 94 -4.65 14.51 -7.71
C SER A 94 -5.66 14.16 -8.81
N GLU A 95 -5.17 13.79 -10.00
CA GLU A 95 -6.02 13.41 -11.14
C GLU A 95 -6.82 12.13 -10.83
N PHE A 96 -6.16 11.12 -10.27
CA PHE A 96 -6.81 9.86 -9.90
C PHE A 96 -7.91 10.09 -8.87
N ILE A 97 -7.63 10.86 -7.81
CA ILE A 97 -8.63 11.23 -6.80
C ILE A 97 -9.75 12.09 -7.41
N GLY A 98 -9.42 12.95 -8.37
CA GLY A 98 -10.39 13.72 -9.14
C GLY A 98 -11.37 12.84 -9.91
N LEU A 99 -10.87 11.77 -10.54
CA LEU A 99 -11.72 10.75 -11.16
C LEU A 99 -12.61 10.10 -10.11
N ILE A 100 -12.04 9.68 -8.96
CA ILE A 100 -12.78 9.05 -7.84
C ILE A 100 -13.96 9.91 -7.38
N ARG A 101 -13.71 11.20 -7.15
CA ARG A 101 -14.75 12.14 -6.69
C ARG A 101 -15.82 12.42 -7.75
N ALA A 102 -15.47 12.32 -9.03
CA ALA A 102 -16.40 12.55 -10.12
C ALA A 102 -17.32 11.34 -10.41
N GLY A 103 -17.12 10.20 -9.74
CA GLY A 103 -17.90 8.99 -10.01
C GLY A 103 -17.65 8.40 -11.40
N ARG A 104 -16.46 8.61 -11.97
CA ARG A 104 -16.12 8.21 -13.35
C ARG A 104 -15.31 6.89 -13.36
N PHE A 105 -15.97 5.76 -13.13
CA PHE A 105 -15.43 4.39 -13.28
C PHE A 105 -16.48 3.45 -13.86
#